data_AF-A0A2V8EYF9-F1
#
_entry.id   AF-A0A2V8EYF9-F1
#
_cell.length_a   1.000
_cell.length_b   1.000
_cell.length_c   1.000
_cell.angle_alpha   90.00
_cell.angle_beta   90.00
_cell.angle_gamma   90.00
#
_symmetry.space_group_name_H-M   'P 1'
#
loop_
_entity.id
_entity.type
_entity.pdbx_description
1 polymer ?
#
loop_
_entity_poly.entity_id
_entity_poly.type
_entity_poly.pdbx_seq_one_letter_code
_entity_poly.pdbx_strand_id
1 'polypeptide(L)'
;MRTTLTLDEDVAARLKLLARRSGRAFRDVVNDTLRRGLARPPASPPGQPFKVRVRDLGRLRPGLSLDNIAALLEEIEGPLHR
;
A
#
# COMPACT_ATOMS: atom_id res chain seq x y z
N MET A 1 -11.61 34.11 -4.60
CA MET A 1 -11.33 34.83 -3.35
C MET A 1 -9.89 35.32 -3.36
N ARG A 2 -9.60 36.49 -2.80
CA ARG A 2 -8.24 36.98 -2.55
C ARG A 2 -7.93 36.74 -1.07
N THR A 3 -6.87 35.99 -0.81
CA THR A 3 -6.45 35.59 0.54
C THR A 3 -4.95 35.83 0.66
N THR A 4 -4.51 36.32 1.81
CA THR A 4 -3.09 36.39 2.17
C THR A 4 -2.77 35.17 3.02
N LEU A 5 -1.74 34.41 2.64
CA LEU A 5 -1.29 33.21 3.33
C LEU A 5 0.19 33.37 3.66
N THR A 6 0.56 33.13 4.91
CA THR A 6 1.96 33.03 5.32
C THR A 6 2.44 31.60 5.04
N LEU A 7 3.59 31.47 4.38
CA LEU A 7 4.20 30.18 4.04
C LEU A 7 5.57 30.08 4.69
N ASP A 8 5.93 28.88 5.13
CA ASP A 8 7.31 28.58 5.51
C ASP A 8 8.24 28.73 4.31
N GLU A 9 9.49 29.13 4.56
CA GLU A 9 10.46 29.46 3.51
C GLU A 9 10.71 28.27 2.57
N ASP A 10 10.78 27.06 3.11
CA ASP A 10 11.00 25.84 2.33
C ASP A 10 9.80 25.50 1.44
N VAL A 11 8.58 25.69 1.94
CA VAL A 11 7.33 25.51 1.18
C VAL A 11 7.26 26.54 0.04
N ALA A 12 7.55 27.80 0.34
CA ALA A 12 7.56 28.87 -0.67
C ALA A 12 8.60 28.59 -1.77
N ALA A 13 9.81 28.15 -1.40
CA ALA A 13 10.87 27.80 -2.35
C ALA A 13 10.46 26.62 -3.26
N ARG A 14 9.86 25.56 -2.70
CA ARG A 14 9.36 24.41 -3.46
C ARG A 14 8.26 24.80 -4.45
N LEU A 15 7.31 25.63 -4.02
CA LEU A 15 6.22 26.10 -4.89
C LEU A 15 6.72 27.00 -6.02
N LYS A 16 7.68 27.90 -5.73
CA LYS A 16 8.32 28.75 -6.76
C LYS A 16 9.06 27.90 -7.79
N LEU A 17 9.81 26.91 -7.35
CA LEU A 17 10.51 25.98 -8.24
C LEU A 17 9.53 25.16 -9.09
N LEU A 18 8.43 24.68 -8.50
CA LEU A 18 7.38 23.96 -9.23
C LEU A 18 6.71 24.85 -10.28
N ALA A 19 6.45 26.12 -9.97
CA ALA A 19 5.92 27.10 -10.92
C ALA A 19 6.88 27.34 -12.08
N ARG A 20 8.18 27.53 -11.81
CA ARG A 20 9.21 27.68 -12.84
C ARG A 20 9.31 26.46 -13.75
N ARG A 21 9.28 25.25 -13.20
CA ARG A 21 9.35 24.00 -13.98
C ARG A 21 8.11 23.75 -14.83
N SER A 22 6.93 24.12 -14.32
CA SER A 22 5.67 23.89 -15.03
C SER A 22 5.27 25.01 -15.99
N GLY A 23 5.93 26.17 -15.93
CA GLY A 23 5.55 27.36 -16.70
C GLY A 23 4.19 27.96 -16.30
N ARG A 24 3.63 27.53 -15.16
CA ARG A 24 2.31 27.96 -14.68
C ARG A 24 2.45 29.13 -13.71
N ALA A 25 1.39 29.94 -13.61
CA ALA A 25 1.32 31.02 -12.63
C ALA A 25 1.42 30.47 -11.20
N PHE A 26 2.17 31.15 -10.33
CA PHE A 26 2.39 30.73 -8.95
C PHE A 26 1.08 30.45 -8.20
N ARG A 27 0.06 31.30 -8.37
CA ARG A 27 -1.28 31.13 -7.80
C ARG A 27 -1.93 29.79 -8.20
N ASP A 28 -1.80 29.39 -9.46
CA ASP A 28 -2.44 28.18 -9.97
C ASP A 28 -1.73 26.94 -9.43
N VAL A 29 -0.40 27.01 -9.28
CA VAL A 29 0.42 25.96 -8.66
C VAL A 29 0.10 25.80 -7.18
N VAL A 30 0.00 26.91 -6.43
CA VAL A 30 -0.41 26.92 -5.02
C VAL A 30 -1.78 26.25 -4.86
N ASN A 31 -2.78 26.69 -5.62
CA ASN A 31 -4.15 26.16 -5.51
C ASN A 31 -4.24 24.68 -5.91
N ASP A 32 -3.56 24.26 -6.98
CA ASP A 32 -3.52 22.85 -7.40
C ASP A 32 -2.84 21.97 -6.33
N THR A 33 -1.74 22.45 -5.76
CA THR A 33 -1.03 21.75 -4.69
C THR A 33 -1.90 21.58 -3.45
N LEU A 34 -2.59 22.65 -3.02
CA LEU A 34 -3.52 22.61 -1.89
C LEU A 34 -4.70 21.68 -2.16
N ARG A 35 -5.30 21.72 -3.37
CA ARG A 35 -6.39 20.81 -3.74
C ARG A 35 -5.97 19.34 -3.66
N ARG A 36 -4.78 19.00 -4.17
CA ARG A 36 -4.25 17.63 -4.09
C ARG A 36 -3.96 17.20 -2.65
N GLY A 37 -3.44 18.12 -1.84
CA GLY A 37 -3.20 17.87 -0.41
C GLY A 37 -4.49 17.62 0.37
N LEU A 38 -5.53 18.43 0.11
CA LEU A 38 -6.84 18.33 0.77
C LEU A 38 -7.71 17.19 0.22
N ALA A 39 -7.47 16.74 -1.02
CA ALA A 39 -8.16 15.59 -1.61
C ALA A 39 -7.70 14.25 -1.03
N ARG A 40 -6.53 14.22 -0.36
CA ARG A 40 -6.09 13.03 0.34
C ARG A 40 -7.00 12.83 1.56
N PRO A 41 -7.76 11.72 1.64
CA PRO A 41 -8.52 11.46 2.85
C PRO A 41 -7.56 11.48 4.05
N PRO A 42 -8.02 11.96 5.23
CA PRO A 42 -7.23 11.81 6.45
C PRO A 42 -6.76 10.37 6.49
N ALA A 43 -5.45 10.17 6.68
CA ALA A 43 -4.80 8.86 6.55
C ALA A 43 -5.74 7.82 7.16
N SER A 44 -6.32 6.95 6.32
CA SER A 44 -7.18 5.91 6.84
C SER A 44 -6.39 5.23 7.94
N PRO A 45 -6.99 4.99 9.12
CA PRO A 45 -6.30 4.28 10.19
C PRO A 45 -5.65 3.05 9.56
N PRO A 46 -4.40 2.71 9.95
CA PRO A 46 -3.67 1.62 9.33
C PRO A 46 -4.62 0.45 9.17
N GLY A 47 -4.82 0.00 7.93
CA GLY A 47 -5.81 -1.02 7.61
C GLY A 47 -5.64 -2.19 8.56
N GLN A 48 -6.76 -2.80 9.00
CA GLN A 48 -6.66 -3.93 9.91
C GLN A 48 -5.68 -4.96 9.34
N PRO A 49 -4.73 -5.48 10.15
CA PRO A 49 -3.79 -6.47 9.69
C PRO A 49 -4.53 -7.63 9.03
N PHE A 50 -4.02 -8.10 7.89
CA PHE A 50 -4.59 -9.26 7.22
C PHE A 50 -4.55 -10.47 8.16
N LYS A 51 -5.70 -11.06 8.44
CA LYS A 51 -5.84 -12.26 9.28
C LYS A 51 -6.31 -13.42 8.41
N VAL A 52 -5.53 -14.50 8.37
CA VAL A 52 -5.95 -15.76 7.75
C VAL A 52 -6.99 -16.42 8.65
N ARG A 53 -8.16 -16.74 8.09
CA ARG A 53 -9.15 -17.58 8.77
C ARG A 53 -8.71 -19.03 8.67
N VAL A 54 -8.12 -19.55 9.74
CA VAL A 54 -7.72 -20.96 9.83
C VAL A 54 -8.94 -21.84 10.09
N ARG A 55 -8.89 -23.06 9.57
CA ARG A 55 -9.84 -24.13 9.89
C ARG A 55 -9.07 -25.27 10.53
N ASP A 56 -9.59 -25.82 11.61
CA ASP A 56 -9.03 -27.03 12.23
C ASP A 56 -9.29 -28.23 11.31
N LEU A 57 -8.20 -28.85 10.85
CA LEU A 57 -8.21 -30.07 10.02
C LEU A 57 -7.79 -31.31 10.83
N GLY A 58 -7.63 -31.17 12.14
CA GLY A 58 -7.12 -32.22 13.02
C GLY A 58 -5.59 -32.32 13.02
N ARG A 59 -5.09 -33.41 13.62
CA ARG A 59 -3.65 -33.67 13.72
C ARG A 59 -3.14 -34.31 12.43
N LEU A 60 -1.98 -33.84 11.97
CA LEU A 60 -1.26 -34.50 10.89
C LEU A 60 -0.87 -35.92 11.31
N ARG A 61 -1.04 -36.89 10.41
CA ARG A 61 -0.64 -38.27 10.68
C ARG A 61 0.89 -38.34 10.85
N PRO A 62 1.42 -39.11 11.81
CA PRO A 62 2.86 -39.25 12.00
C PRO A 62 3.55 -39.72 10.71
N GLY A 63 4.71 -39.14 10.40
CA GLY A 63 5.49 -39.48 9.21
C GLY A 63 5.10 -38.73 7.93
N LEU A 64 3.95 -38.05 7.90
CA LEU A 64 3.60 -37.19 6.76
C LEU A 64 4.16 -35.78 6.95
N SER A 65 4.66 -35.20 5.86
CA SER A 65 5.11 -33.80 5.80
C SER A 65 4.34 -33.05 4.72
N LEU A 66 3.77 -31.89 5.07
CA LEU A 66 3.09 -31.01 4.12
C LEU A 66 4.05 -30.09 3.35
N ASP A 67 5.33 -30.06 3.75
CA ASP A 67 6.36 -29.21 3.14
C ASP A 67 6.95 -29.82 1.85
N ASN A 68 6.70 -31.10 1.59
CA ASN A 68 7.10 -31.80 0.37
C ASN A 68 5.91 -32.51 -0.27
N ILE A 69 5.32 -31.85 -1.27
CA ILE A 69 4.11 -32.34 -1.96
C ILE A 69 4.37 -33.68 -2.66
N ALA A 70 5.53 -33.87 -3.29
CA ALA A 70 5.83 -35.10 -4.04
C ALA A 70 5.88 -36.33 -3.12
N ALA A 71 6.63 -36.24 -2.03
CA ALA A 71 6.71 -37.32 -1.05
C ALA A 71 5.37 -37.58 -0.37
N LEU A 72 4.60 -36.52 -0.07
CA LEU A 72 3.27 -36.65 0.51
C LEU A 72 2.31 -37.42 -0.42
N LEU A 73 2.34 -37.14 -1.72
CA LEU A 73 1.50 -37.83 -2.70
C LEU A 73 1.91 -39.29 -2.87
N GLU A 74 3.20 -39.61 -2.87
CA GLU A 74 3.67 -41.00 -2.88
C GLU A 74 3.18 -41.77 -1.65
N GLU A 75 3.22 -41.18 -0.46
CA GLU A 75 2.79 -41.81 0.79
C GLU A 75 1.26 -41.98 0.87
N ILE A 76 0.48 -41.06 0.31
CA ILE A 76 -1.00 -41.09 0.41
C ILE A 76 -1.64 -41.84 -0.76
N GLU A 77 -1.13 -41.66 -1.98
CA GLU A 77 -1.75 -42.14 -3.22
C GLU A 77 -0.92 -43.23 -3.92
N GLY A 78 0.35 -43.41 -3.53
CA GLY A 78 1.26 -44.41 -4.09
C GLY A 78 2.07 -43.92 -5.29
N PRO A 79 3.08 -44.70 -5.75
CA PRO A 79 4.02 -44.29 -6.80
C PRO A 79 3.43 -44.21 -8.22
N LEU A 80 2.17 -44.62 -8.39
CA LEU A 80 1.45 -44.55 -9.68
C LEU A 80 0.38 -43.45 -9.70
N HIS A 81 0.37 -42.58 -8.69
CA HIS A 81 -0.42 -41.36 -8.66
C HIS A 81 -0.11 -40.48 -9.88
N ARG A 82 -1.14 -39.94 -10.54
CA ARG A 82 -1.05 -39.18 -11.79
C ARG A 82 -1.75 -37.83 -11.70
#